data_AF-A0A6L6BYB9-F1
#
_entry.id   AF-A0A6L6BYB9-F1
#
_cell.length_a   1.000
_cell.length_b   1.000
_cell.length_c   1.000
_cell.angle_alpha   90.00
_cell.angle_beta   90.00
_cell.angle_gamma   90.00
#
_symmetry.space_group_name_H-M   'P 1'
#
loop_
_entity.id
_entity.type
_entity.pdbx_description
1 polymer ?
#
loop_
_entity_poly.entity_id
_entity_poly.type
_entity_poly.pdbx_seq_one_letter_code
_entity_poly.pdbx_strand_id
1 'polypeptide(L)'
;MAGETLQSIDSWGAQHATASVVGHSAVMASHGDSHWRFPVASVTKLLSSLAILVAVEEGTVSLQDQVGPPGSTLRHLLSHSSGLSFETDDVVAAPGIKRIYSNRGYELAAQHLEIRAEIPFAQYLFEAVLEPLGLLETSLDGSAAKDAVCTSADLCLLAR
;
A
#
# COMPACT_ATOMS: atom_id res chain seq x y z
N MET A 1 -21.30 -20.58 11.34
CA MET A 1 -20.76 -19.62 12.34
C MET A 1 -19.76 -18.58 11.80
N ALA A 2 -18.74 -18.88 10.98
CA ALA A 2 -17.97 -17.83 10.27
C ALA A 2 -18.48 -17.55 8.84
N GLY A 3 -18.79 -18.62 8.08
CA GLY A 3 -19.31 -18.49 6.71
C GLY A 3 -20.67 -17.80 6.62
N GLU A 4 -21.60 -18.06 7.55
CA GLU A 4 -22.92 -17.41 7.59
C GLU A 4 -22.84 -15.90 7.84
N THR A 5 -21.82 -15.43 8.58
CA THR A 5 -21.62 -13.99 8.79
C THR A 5 -21.08 -13.33 7.52
N LEU A 6 -20.15 -13.98 6.81
CA LEU A 6 -19.59 -13.43 5.57
C LEU A 6 -20.62 -13.36 4.43
N GLN A 7 -21.63 -14.25 4.40
CA GLN A 7 -22.73 -14.18 3.43
C GLN A 7 -23.53 -12.87 3.50
N SER A 8 -23.48 -12.15 4.63
CA SER A 8 -24.17 -10.86 4.76
C SER A 8 -23.71 -9.81 3.75
N ILE A 9 -22.50 -9.93 3.18
CA ILE A 9 -21.99 -8.99 2.16
C ILE A 9 -22.80 -9.02 0.85
N ASP A 10 -23.51 -10.12 0.56
CA ASP A 10 -24.37 -10.22 -0.64
C ASP A 10 -25.51 -9.20 -0.61
N SER A 11 -25.92 -8.76 0.59
CA SER A 11 -26.97 -7.76 0.77
C SER A 11 -26.49 -6.31 0.76
N TRP A 12 -25.18 -6.05 0.58
CA TRP A 12 -24.62 -4.69 0.65
C TRP A 12 -24.87 -3.85 -0.61
N GLY A 13 -25.41 -4.46 -1.67
CA GLY A 13 -25.78 -3.74 -2.90
C GLY A 13 -24.60 -3.37 -3.80
N ALA A 14 -23.41 -3.90 -3.53
CA ALA A 14 -22.26 -3.79 -4.44
C ALA A 14 -22.40 -4.79 -5.59
N GLN A 15 -21.92 -4.41 -6.79
CA GLN A 15 -21.90 -5.32 -7.94
C GLN A 15 -20.98 -6.53 -7.69
N HIS A 16 -19.85 -6.30 -7.01
CA HIS A 16 -18.90 -7.31 -6.58
C HIS A 16 -18.50 -7.03 -5.13
N ALA A 17 -18.57 -8.05 -4.28
CA ALA A 17 -18.12 -7.99 -2.89
C ALA A 17 -17.40 -9.29 -2.54
N THR A 18 -16.29 -9.15 -1.82
CA THR A 18 -15.53 -10.28 -1.26
C THR A 18 -15.13 -9.97 0.17
N ALA A 19 -15.07 -10.98 1.01
CA ALA A 19 -14.56 -10.86 2.36
C ALA A 19 -13.89 -12.16 2.78
N SER A 20 -12.80 -12.04 3.52
CA SER A 20 -12.03 -13.17 4.01
C SER A 20 -11.59 -12.93 5.45
N VAL A 21 -11.54 -14.00 6.25
CA VAL A 21 -11.00 -14.01 7.61
C VAL A 21 -9.71 -14.81 7.59
N VAL A 22 -8.60 -14.15 7.90
CA VAL A 22 -7.27 -14.77 7.92
C VAL A 22 -6.87 -15.03 9.36
N GLY A 23 -6.58 -16.30 9.67
CA GLY A 23 -6.00 -16.72 10.94
C GLY A 23 -4.48 -16.88 10.81
N HIS A 24 -3.82 -17.18 11.93
CA HIS A 24 -2.36 -17.27 12.00
C HIS A 24 -1.73 -18.22 10.96
N SER A 25 -2.38 -19.34 10.64
CA SER A 25 -1.82 -20.36 9.74
C SER A 25 -2.52 -20.46 8.38
N ALA A 26 -3.75 -19.94 8.25
CA ALA A 26 -4.57 -20.14 7.07
C ALA A 26 -5.75 -19.16 6.99
N VAL A 27 -6.33 -19.04 5.80
CA VAL A 27 -7.65 -18.43 5.61
C VAL A 27 -8.69 -19.31 6.28
N MET A 28 -9.42 -18.75 7.25
CA MET A 28 -10.41 -19.46 8.05
C MET A 28 -11.79 -19.52 7.37
N ALA A 29 -12.13 -18.47 6.62
CA ALA A 29 -13.36 -18.37 5.84
C ALA A 29 -13.23 -17.30 4.76
N SER A 30 -13.91 -17.49 3.64
CA SER A 30 -14.05 -16.50 2.57
C SER A 30 -15.46 -16.54 1.99
N HIS A 31 -15.92 -15.43 1.44
CA HIS A 31 -17.17 -15.32 0.69
C HIS A 31 -17.03 -14.33 -0.47
N GLY A 32 -17.72 -14.59 -1.58
CA GLY A 32 -17.55 -13.89 -2.85
C GLY A 32 -16.46 -14.48 -3.75
N ASP A 33 -16.33 -13.95 -4.97
CA ASP A 33 -15.27 -14.34 -5.92
C ASP A 33 -13.91 -13.77 -5.51
N SER A 34 -13.10 -14.57 -4.81
CA SER A 34 -11.82 -14.14 -4.25
C SER A 34 -10.79 -13.70 -5.29
N HIS A 35 -10.98 -14.04 -6.57
CA HIS A 35 -10.08 -13.70 -7.68
C HIS A 35 -10.58 -12.51 -8.49
N TRP A 36 -11.72 -11.91 -8.13
CA TRP A 36 -12.15 -10.65 -8.74
C TRP A 36 -11.11 -9.57 -8.50
N ARG A 37 -10.71 -8.87 -9.57
CA ARG A 37 -9.71 -7.81 -9.52
C ARG A 37 -10.36 -6.49 -9.11
N PHE A 38 -10.01 -5.99 -7.93
CA PHE A 38 -10.50 -4.73 -7.38
C PHE A 38 -9.43 -3.63 -7.52
N PRO A 39 -9.78 -2.43 -8.02
CA PRO A 39 -8.97 -1.25 -7.75
C PRO A 39 -9.08 -0.92 -6.25
N VAL A 40 -8.01 -1.16 -5.49
CA VAL A 40 -8.08 -1.15 -4.03
C VAL A 40 -7.85 0.23 -3.40
N ALA A 41 -7.73 1.27 -4.23
CA ALA A 41 -7.53 2.64 -3.80
C ALA A 41 -6.39 2.72 -2.77
N SER A 42 -6.62 3.38 -1.64
CA SER A 42 -5.59 3.62 -0.61
C SER A 42 -5.04 2.38 0.11
N VAL A 43 -5.61 1.18 -0.09
CA VAL A 43 -4.98 -0.07 0.38
C VAL A 43 -3.60 -0.27 -0.28
N THR A 44 -3.39 0.31 -1.46
CA THR A 44 -2.09 0.41 -2.16
C THR A 44 -0.95 0.82 -1.23
N LYS A 45 -1.20 1.72 -0.28
CA LYS A 45 -0.17 2.23 0.64
C LYS A 45 0.45 1.15 1.52
N LEU A 46 -0.27 0.05 1.79
CA LEU A 46 0.30 -1.07 2.53
C LEU A 46 1.40 -1.75 1.70
N LEU A 47 1.12 -2.02 0.42
CA LEU A 47 2.08 -2.60 -0.53
C LEU A 47 3.30 -1.68 -0.72
N SER A 48 3.04 -0.39 -0.98
CA SER A 48 4.10 0.59 -1.15
C SER A 48 4.97 0.78 0.09
N SER A 49 4.35 0.76 1.28
CA SER A 49 5.11 0.81 2.54
C SER A 49 6.00 -0.40 2.69
N LEU A 50 5.50 -1.60 2.39
CA LEU A 50 6.28 -2.83 2.50
C LEU A 50 7.51 -2.78 1.59
N ALA A 51 7.33 -2.38 0.32
CA ALA A 51 8.44 -2.23 -0.62
C ALA A 51 9.48 -1.23 -0.14
N ILE A 52 9.05 -0.07 0.37
CA ILE A 52 9.96 0.95 0.91
C ILE A 52 10.69 0.43 2.15
N LEU A 53 10.02 -0.35 3.01
CA LEU A 53 10.65 -0.93 4.20
C LEU A 53 11.66 -2.03 3.84
N VAL A 54 11.39 -2.85 2.82
CA VAL A 54 12.39 -3.79 2.27
C VAL A 54 13.62 -3.00 1.77
N ALA A 55 13.41 -1.91 1.03
CA ALA A 55 14.51 -1.04 0.57
C ALA A 55 15.30 -0.39 1.71
N VAL A 56 14.67 -0.15 2.87
CA VAL A 56 15.35 0.30 4.09
C VAL A 56 16.22 -0.82 4.67
N GLU A 57 15.71 -2.05 4.72
CA GLU A 57 16.48 -3.22 5.20
C GLU A 57 17.67 -3.53 4.29
N GLU A 58 17.52 -3.37 2.97
CA GLU A 58 18.59 -3.51 1.97
C GLU A 58 19.64 -2.39 2.05
N GLY A 59 19.30 -1.26 2.67
CA GLY A 59 20.16 -0.07 2.74
C GLY A 59 20.13 0.80 1.48
N THR A 60 19.22 0.54 0.54
CA THR A 60 18.99 1.34 -0.68
C THR A 60 18.52 2.75 -0.34
N VAL A 61 17.62 2.85 0.65
CA VAL A 61 17.12 4.11 1.22
C VAL A 61 17.19 4.08 2.75
N SER A 62 17.07 5.23 3.40
CA SER A 62 16.96 5.35 4.85
C SER A 62 15.71 6.10 5.25
N LEU A 63 15.09 5.71 6.37
CA LEU A 63 13.99 6.46 6.98
C LEU A 63 14.38 7.90 7.37
N GLN A 64 15.68 8.21 7.43
CA GLN A 64 16.21 9.56 7.70
C GLN A 64 16.57 10.35 6.44
N ASP A 65 16.44 9.76 5.25
CA ASP A 65 16.65 10.46 3.99
C ASP A 65 15.77 11.70 3.97
N GLN A 66 16.35 12.84 3.60
CA GLN A 66 15.64 14.10 3.47
C GLN A 66 14.80 14.04 2.20
N VAL A 67 13.48 13.94 2.36
CA VAL A 67 12.54 13.79 1.23
C VAL A 67 11.28 14.60 1.51
N GLY A 68 10.84 15.35 0.49
CA GLY A 68 9.68 16.24 0.57
C GLY A 68 10.05 17.65 1.06
N PRO A 69 9.16 18.34 1.80
CA PRO A 69 9.39 19.69 2.29
C PRO A 69 10.66 19.82 3.15
N PRO A 70 11.26 21.02 3.28
CA PRO A 70 12.41 21.23 4.16
C PRO A 70 12.18 20.71 5.58
N GLY A 71 13.09 19.85 6.05
CA GLY A 71 13.01 19.18 7.37
C GLY A 71 12.17 17.89 7.40
N SER A 72 11.52 17.52 6.29
CA SER A 72 10.83 16.23 6.16
C SER A 72 11.81 15.11 5.82
N THR A 73 11.42 13.89 6.17
CA THR A 73 12.17 12.68 5.82
C THR A 73 11.26 11.63 5.22
N LEU A 74 11.84 10.57 4.66
CA LEU A 74 11.09 9.41 4.20
C LEU A 74 10.13 8.86 5.28
N ARG A 75 10.57 8.82 6.55
CA ARG A 75 9.71 8.47 7.69
C ARG A 75 8.47 9.36 7.76
N HIS A 76 8.64 10.67 7.64
CA HIS A 76 7.53 11.62 7.70
C HIS A 76 6.53 11.42 6.56
N LEU A 77 7.00 11.07 5.36
CA LEU A 77 6.12 10.73 4.24
C LEU A 77 5.27 9.50 4.56
N LEU A 78 5.90 8.39 4.99
CA LEU A 78 5.22 7.14 5.32
C LEU A 78 4.23 7.28 6.48
N SER A 79 4.53 8.12 7.48
CA SER A 79 3.67 8.34 8.64
C SER A 79 2.64 9.46 8.46
N HIS A 80 2.51 10.04 7.26
CA HIS A 80 1.60 11.14 6.99
C HIS A 80 1.85 12.37 7.89
N SER A 81 3.12 12.71 8.10
CA SER A 81 3.53 13.82 8.97
C SER A 81 4.59 14.71 8.33
N SER A 82 4.69 14.73 7.01
CA SER A 82 5.59 15.62 6.26
C SER A 82 5.07 17.05 6.16
N GLY A 83 3.79 17.29 6.44
CA GLY A 83 3.15 18.59 6.27
C GLY A 83 2.61 18.86 4.87
N LEU A 84 2.75 17.92 3.93
CA LEU A 84 2.17 18.00 2.59
C LEU A 84 0.65 17.92 2.61
N SER A 85 0.02 18.56 1.62
CA SER A 85 -1.40 18.42 1.33
C SER A 85 -1.74 17.01 0.87
N PHE A 86 -3.04 16.75 0.65
CA PHE A 86 -3.51 15.42 0.25
C PHE A 86 -2.97 14.97 -1.11
N GLU A 87 -2.97 15.82 -2.14
CA GLU A 87 -2.64 15.45 -3.54
C GLU A 87 -1.58 16.36 -4.18
N THR A 88 -1.22 17.48 -3.56
CA THR A 88 -0.32 18.48 -4.15
C THR A 88 0.97 18.62 -3.34
N ASP A 89 1.97 19.27 -3.93
CA ASP A 89 3.22 19.63 -3.24
C ASP A 89 3.05 20.79 -2.22
N ASP A 90 1.83 21.29 -2.01
CA ASP A 90 1.57 22.38 -1.07
C ASP A 90 1.90 21.96 0.37
N VAL A 91 2.66 22.81 1.07
CA VAL A 91 3.05 22.61 2.46
C VAL A 91 2.08 23.36 3.37
N VAL A 92 1.25 22.62 4.11
CA VAL A 92 0.18 23.19 4.95
C VAL A 92 0.50 23.12 6.45
N ALA A 93 1.61 22.47 6.82
CA ALA A 93 2.17 22.46 8.16
C ALA A 93 3.67 22.17 8.10
N ALA A 94 4.43 22.52 9.14
CA ALA A 94 5.81 22.04 9.26
C ALA A 94 5.83 20.52 9.52
N PRO A 95 6.87 19.79 9.06
CA PRO A 95 7.03 18.36 9.33
C PRO A 95 6.94 18.03 10.82
N GLY A 96 6.26 16.94 11.17
CA GLY A 96 6.09 16.46 12.54
C GLY A 96 5.04 17.19 13.38
N ILE A 97 4.52 18.35 12.94
CA ILE A 97 3.58 19.14 13.74
C ILE A 97 2.13 18.63 13.63
N LYS A 98 1.73 18.12 12.46
CA LYS A 98 0.38 17.62 12.22
C LYS A 98 0.42 16.35 11.38
N ARG A 99 -0.46 15.41 11.69
CA ARG A 99 -0.74 14.27 10.83
C ARG A 99 -1.74 14.68 9.73
N ILE A 100 -1.32 14.62 8.48
CA ILE A 100 -2.12 14.96 7.30
C ILE A 100 -2.01 13.79 6.32
N TYR A 101 -3.13 13.08 6.11
CA TYR A 101 -3.19 12.00 5.15
C TYR A 101 -2.87 12.54 3.75
N SER A 102 -1.90 11.92 3.07
CA SER A 102 -1.33 12.45 1.84
C SER A 102 -1.00 11.33 0.86
N ASN A 103 -1.63 11.38 -0.31
CA ASN A 103 -1.24 10.59 -1.48
C ASN A 103 0.09 11.09 -2.02
N ARG A 104 0.25 12.41 -2.11
CA ARG A 104 1.50 13.01 -2.61
C ARG A 104 2.73 12.58 -1.82
N GLY A 105 2.59 12.42 -0.50
CA GLY A 105 3.67 11.90 0.35
C GLY A 105 4.13 10.50 -0.06
N TYR A 106 3.20 9.60 -0.41
CA TYR A 106 3.53 8.25 -0.87
C TYR A 106 4.14 8.25 -2.28
N GLU A 107 3.67 9.12 -3.16
CA GLU A 107 4.25 9.28 -4.50
C GLU A 107 5.69 9.78 -4.42
N LEU A 108 5.99 10.76 -3.56
CA LEU A 108 7.37 11.22 -3.33
C LEU A 108 8.24 10.13 -2.71
N ALA A 109 7.70 9.31 -1.81
CA ALA A 109 8.43 8.20 -1.21
C ALA A 109 8.80 7.13 -2.26
N ALA A 110 7.85 6.80 -3.14
CA ALA A 110 8.07 5.90 -4.26
C ALA A 110 9.07 6.45 -5.29
N GLN A 111 8.96 7.74 -5.64
CA GLN A 111 9.91 8.43 -6.52
C GLN A 111 11.32 8.44 -5.94
N HIS A 112 11.46 8.68 -4.64
CA HIS A 112 12.75 8.62 -3.96
C HIS A 112 13.37 7.22 -4.07
N LEU A 113 12.60 6.17 -3.80
CA LEU A 113 13.07 4.79 -3.96
C LEU A 113 13.47 4.48 -5.40
N GLU A 114 12.64 4.83 -6.38
CA GLU A 114 12.92 4.60 -7.80
C GLU A 114 14.27 5.22 -8.23
N ILE A 115 14.53 6.46 -7.78
CA ILE A 115 15.80 7.15 -8.06
C ILE A 115 16.98 6.46 -7.37
N ARG A 116 16.81 6.00 -6.12
CA ARG A 116 17.89 5.41 -5.32
C ARG A 116 18.23 3.97 -5.72
N ALA A 117 17.23 3.23 -6.18
CA ALA A 117 17.38 1.86 -6.67
C ALA A 117 17.78 1.80 -8.15
N GLU A 118 17.55 2.88 -8.91
CA GLU A 118 17.65 2.90 -10.38
C GLU A 118 16.72 1.87 -11.05
N ILE A 119 15.59 1.56 -10.39
CA ILE A 119 14.58 0.59 -10.82
C ILE A 119 13.21 1.26 -10.74
N PRO A 120 12.35 1.18 -11.77
CA PRO A 120 10.99 1.69 -11.72
C PRO A 120 10.23 1.17 -10.49
N PHE A 121 9.50 2.03 -9.77
CA PHE A 121 8.88 1.65 -8.50
C PHE A 121 7.95 0.44 -8.61
N ALA A 122 7.16 0.35 -9.69
CA ALA A 122 6.26 -0.79 -9.91
C ALA A 122 7.03 -2.11 -10.10
N GLN A 123 8.19 -2.06 -10.76
CA GLN A 123 9.07 -3.23 -10.90
C GLN A 123 9.70 -3.59 -9.55
N TYR A 124 10.21 -2.60 -8.81
CA TYR A 124 10.77 -2.83 -7.48
C TYR A 124 9.72 -3.44 -6.53
N LEU A 125 8.49 -2.91 -6.51
CA LEU A 125 7.37 -3.47 -5.73
C LEU A 125 7.09 -4.92 -6.10
N PHE A 126 7.11 -5.25 -7.39
CA PHE A 126 6.90 -6.61 -7.85
C PHE A 126 7.98 -7.56 -7.33
N GLU A 127 9.24 -7.23 -7.56
CA GLU A 127 10.39 -8.08 -7.22
C GLU A 127 10.61 -8.19 -5.69
N ALA A 128 10.43 -7.10 -4.95
CA ALA A 128 10.70 -7.05 -3.52
C ALA A 128 9.54 -7.57 -2.65
N VAL A 129 8.30 -7.52 -3.14
CA VAL A 129 7.10 -7.81 -2.33
C VAL A 129 6.15 -8.77 -3.03
N LEU A 130 5.66 -8.44 -4.23
CA LEU A 130 4.55 -9.20 -4.82
C LEU A 130 4.97 -10.62 -5.19
N GLU A 131 6.10 -10.79 -5.89
CA GLU A 131 6.61 -12.10 -6.27
C GLU A 131 7.03 -12.95 -5.05
N PRO A 132 7.83 -12.44 -4.09
CA PRO A 132 8.22 -13.23 -2.91
C PRO A 132 7.05 -13.71 -2.04
N LEU A 133 5.98 -12.92 -1.94
CA LEU A 133 4.78 -13.27 -1.17
C LEU A 133 3.73 -14.03 -2.01
N GLY A 134 3.92 -14.16 -3.32
CA GLY A 134 3.01 -14.86 -4.22
C GLY A 134 1.74 -14.07 -4.61
N LEU A 135 1.76 -12.74 -4.55
CA LEU A 135 0.65 -11.84 -4.91
C LEU A 135 0.62 -11.63 -6.43
N LEU A 136 0.45 -12.71 -7.18
CA LEU A 136 0.66 -12.74 -8.63
C LEU A 136 -0.48 -12.12 -9.44
N GLU A 137 -1.63 -11.83 -8.81
CA GLU A 137 -2.78 -11.16 -9.44
C GLU A 137 -2.86 -9.66 -9.09
N THR A 138 -1.89 -9.21 -8.28
CA THR A 138 -1.72 -7.83 -7.87
C THR A 138 -0.80 -7.10 -8.83
N SER A 139 -1.21 -5.89 -9.22
CA SER A 139 -0.40 -5.02 -10.09
C SER A 139 -0.57 -3.57 -9.67
N LEU A 140 0.47 -2.78 -9.88
CA LEU A 140 0.44 -1.33 -9.73
C LEU A 140 0.72 -0.68 -11.08
N ASP A 141 -0.28 0.01 -11.63
CA ASP A 141 -0.14 0.86 -12.81
C ASP A 141 -0.63 2.27 -12.43
N GLY A 142 0.32 3.18 -12.17
CA GLY A 142 0.04 4.53 -11.71
C GLY A 142 0.59 4.85 -10.32
N SER A 143 -0.19 5.57 -9.51
CA SER A 143 0.23 6.13 -8.24
C SER A 143 0.43 5.04 -7.16
N ALA A 144 1.63 5.03 -6.59
CA ALA A 144 2.00 4.25 -5.40
C ALA A 144 1.16 4.59 -4.15
N ALA A 145 0.25 5.55 -4.23
CA ALA A 145 -0.68 5.88 -3.15
C ALA A 145 -2.06 5.23 -3.31
N LYS A 146 -2.49 4.86 -4.51
CA LYS A 146 -3.91 4.57 -4.77
C LYS A 146 -4.24 3.64 -5.94
N ASP A 147 -3.32 3.35 -6.86
CA ASP A 147 -3.69 2.71 -8.13
C ASP A 147 -3.38 1.21 -8.20
N ALA A 148 -3.11 0.54 -7.06
CA ALA A 148 -3.00 -0.91 -7.08
C ALA A 148 -4.35 -1.55 -7.40
N VAL A 149 -4.28 -2.62 -8.21
CA VAL A 149 -5.36 -3.54 -8.45
C VAL A 149 -4.96 -4.87 -7.82
N CYS A 150 -5.80 -5.43 -6.95
CA CYS A 150 -5.53 -6.67 -6.20
C CYS A 150 -6.75 -7.59 -6.22
N THR A 151 -6.56 -8.82 -5.75
CA THR A 151 -7.64 -9.77 -5.44
C THR A 151 -7.75 -9.98 -3.92
N SER A 152 -8.90 -10.48 -3.44
CA SER A 152 -9.00 -10.86 -2.03
C SER A 152 -8.07 -12.03 -1.70
N ALA A 153 -7.78 -12.92 -2.65
CA ALA A 153 -6.85 -14.02 -2.48
C ALA A 153 -5.42 -13.50 -2.18
N ASP A 154 -4.93 -12.55 -2.97
CA ASP A 154 -3.62 -11.94 -2.76
C ASP A 154 -3.52 -11.15 -1.46
N LEU A 155 -4.56 -10.36 -1.13
CA LEU A 155 -4.60 -9.64 0.15
C LEU A 155 -4.60 -10.58 1.36
N CYS A 156 -5.10 -11.80 1.23
CA CYS A 156 -5.00 -12.80 2.29
C CYS A 156 -3.57 -13.31 2.48
N LEU A 157 -2.75 -13.36 1.42
CA LEU A 157 -1.33 -13.71 1.54
C LEU A 157 -0.56 -12.60 2.25
N LEU A 158 -0.86 -11.34 1.96
CA LEU A 158 -0.28 -10.18 2.64
C LEU A 158 -0.61 -10.13 4.15
N ALA A 159 -1.79 -10.63 4.54
CA ALA A 159 -2.28 -10.58 5.91
C ALA A 159 -1.76 -11.71 6.82
N ARG A 160 -0.87 -12.58 6.32
CA ARG A 160 -0.29 -13.71 7.07
C ARG A 160 1.11 -13.39 7.59
#